data_AF-A0A4P9W5G2-F1
#
_entry.id   AF-A0A4P9W5G2-F1
#
_cell.length_a   1.000
_cell.length_b   1.000
_cell.length_c   1.000
_cell.angle_alpha   90.00
_cell.angle_beta   90.00
_cell.angle_gamma   90.00
#
_symmetry.space_group_name_H-M   'P 1'
#
loop_
_entity.id
_entity.type
_entity.pdbx_description
1 polymer ?
#
loop_
_entity_poly.entity_id
_entity_poly.type
_entity_poly.pdbx_seq_one_letter_code
_entity_poly.pdbx_strand_id
1 'polypeptide(L)'
;MNFVYTLLSKRKLAWFVNEGLVTGWDDPRFPTVRGMRRRGLTIDALRQYILMQGASQKDLLLEWDKIWALNKKIIDPIVPRHTALAADKIVKVNIVGETVPPHVKDLPKHKKNPEVGLKKTAFSGELLLEFDDAKELEIGEEVTLMDWGNAIVTAIKWSADKSKIDLVEVKLNLEGDFKKTKKKLTWLSRAAAGPDHAQAPLLLLDYDYLITKKKLEENDDVKDFVTPVTEFKTEAVGDANLKLLKKGDYIQLERKGFFICDGGFDPASPTQPIRLILIPDGKAASTTSKAEIEAPAPASPAKKPTPAAASKVKAATPAPASAQPSTIKMYATKPIYDNPPPTTDHTLVSKMYAVKPVYGDAEIITPTWQMTPVPAAVPAAVPAVDGKKAKAPKAEKAPAPVANEASLISKLDMVVGKILSVKRHPDADSLYVEQIDVGEEKPREVVSGLVKFMKEEELEGRTILVLKNLKPASMRGVKSFAMVMCASDAEHTKVEFLIPPEGSLPGDKVYFEGHEGEPEAQLNPKKKVFETLQPDFTTTSDLVAVWNGVPFRTARGVVKTGSLVGASIK
;
A
#
# COMPACT_ATOMS: atom_id res chain seq x y z
N MET A 1 7.34 16.93 12.37
CA MET A 1 7.37 15.92 11.28
C MET A 1 8.10 16.53 10.09
N ASN A 2 9.19 15.89 9.66
CA ASN A 2 9.94 16.25 8.46
C ASN A 2 9.96 15.05 7.51
N PHE A 3 10.15 15.27 6.22
CA PHE A 3 10.31 14.20 5.23
C PHE A 3 11.69 14.28 4.58
N VAL A 4 12.25 13.13 4.21
CA VAL A 4 13.49 13.12 3.43
C VAL A 4 13.28 13.79 2.07
N TYR A 5 14.35 14.42 1.56
CA TYR A 5 14.39 15.10 0.26
C TYR A 5 13.28 16.15 0.07
N THR A 6 12.78 16.70 1.18
CA THR A 6 11.59 17.56 1.19
C THR A 6 11.84 18.82 2.01
N LEU A 7 11.29 19.93 1.54
CA LEU A 7 11.38 21.23 2.19
C LEU A 7 10.01 21.67 2.69
N LEU A 8 9.92 22.00 3.98
CA LEU A 8 8.67 22.47 4.59
C LEU A 8 8.68 23.98 4.90
N SER A 9 9.84 24.64 4.81
CA SER A 9 9.95 26.08 5.05
C SER A 9 9.22 26.88 3.97
N LYS A 10 8.25 27.70 4.37
CA LYS A 10 7.47 28.58 3.47
C LYS A 10 8.37 29.50 2.62
N ARG A 11 9.46 30.01 3.21
CA ARG A 11 10.43 30.85 2.51
C ARG A 11 11.15 30.08 1.40
N LYS A 12 11.61 28.86 1.69
CA LYS A 12 12.28 27.98 0.72
C LYS A 12 11.32 27.53 -0.39
N LEU A 13 10.07 27.19 -0.05
CA LEU A 13 9.05 26.83 -1.04
C LEU A 13 8.65 28.02 -1.94
N ALA A 14 8.49 29.22 -1.37
CA ALA A 14 8.21 30.42 -2.15
C ALA A 14 9.33 30.74 -3.14
N TRP A 15 10.59 30.46 -2.78
CA TRP A 15 11.73 30.61 -3.68
C TRP A 15 11.60 29.71 -4.92
N PHE A 16 11.29 28.42 -4.78
CA PHE A 16 11.06 27.52 -5.93
C PHE A 16 9.96 28.04 -6.88
N VAL A 17 8.89 28.63 -6.33
CA VAL A 17 7.81 29.22 -7.13
C VAL A 17 8.28 30.48 -7.85
N ASN A 18 9.00 31.37 -7.16
CA ASN A 18 9.46 32.64 -7.73
C ASN A 18 10.53 32.46 -8.82
N GLU A 19 11.40 31.46 -8.68
CA GLU A 19 12.41 31.11 -9.70
C GLU A 19 11.83 30.31 -10.88
N GLY A 20 10.54 29.95 -10.83
CA GLY A 20 9.91 29.16 -11.89
C GLY A 20 10.40 27.71 -11.98
N LEU A 21 11.05 27.20 -10.94
CA LEU A 21 11.50 25.79 -10.86
C LEU A 21 10.33 24.81 -10.67
N VAL A 22 9.16 25.33 -10.28
CA VAL A 22 7.90 24.60 -10.22
C VAL A 22 6.76 25.39 -10.86
N THR A 23 5.68 24.69 -11.19
CA THR A 23 4.50 25.30 -11.84
C THR A 23 3.65 26.16 -10.90
N GLY A 24 3.75 25.97 -9.58
CA GLY A 24 3.00 26.72 -8.59
C GLY A 24 2.90 26.03 -7.23
N TRP A 25 1.98 26.50 -6.38
CA TRP A 25 1.78 25.94 -5.03
C TRP A 25 1.07 24.59 -5.01
N ASP A 26 0.40 24.23 -6.10
CA ASP A 26 -0.27 22.96 -6.34
C ASP A 26 0.58 22.01 -7.20
N ASP A 27 1.86 22.34 -7.44
CA ASP A 27 2.77 21.47 -8.18
C ASP A 27 2.85 20.07 -7.54
N PRO A 28 2.73 18.97 -8.30
CA PRO A 28 2.78 17.60 -7.75
C PRO A 28 4.06 17.28 -6.95
N ARG A 29 5.17 17.99 -7.22
CA ARG A 29 6.45 17.83 -6.49
C ARG A 29 6.43 18.50 -5.11
N PHE A 30 5.46 19.37 -4.84
CA PHE A 30 5.38 20.11 -3.57
C PHE A 30 4.77 19.26 -2.44
N PRO A 31 5.30 19.39 -1.21
CA PRO A 31 4.74 18.74 -0.02
C PRO A 31 3.51 19.49 0.54
N THR A 32 2.93 20.41 -0.24
CA THR A 32 1.67 21.05 0.13
C THR A 32 0.54 20.03 0.00
N VAL A 33 -0.53 20.19 0.78
CA VAL A 33 -1.72 19.32 0.64
C VAL A 33 -2.24 19.33 -0.80
N ARG A 34 -2.18 20.48 -1.48
CA ARG A 34 -2.59 20.61 -2.88
C ARG A 34 -1.67 19.82 -3.83
N GLY A 35 -0.36 19.96 -3.71
CA GLY A 35 0.62 19.24 -4.52
C GLY A 35 0.51 17.74 -4.34
N MET A 36 0.47 17.27 -3.08
CA MET A 36 0.27 15.85 -2.76
C MET A 36 -1.04 15.31 -3.33
N ARG A 37 -2.14 16.05 -3.21
CA ARG A 37 -3.43 15.64 -3.80
C ARG A 37 -3.41 15.58 -5.32
N ARG A 38 -2.81 16.57 -5.98
CA ARG A 38 -2.64 16.59 -7.44
C ARG A 38 -1.74 15.45 -7.93
N ARG A 39 -0.74 15.05 -7.13
CA ARG A 39 0.07 13.83 -7.36
C ARG A 39 -0.68 12.52 -7.12
N GLY A 40 -1.89 12.58 -6.55
CA GLY A 40 -2.75 11.42 -6.34
C GLY A 40 -2.79 10.89 -4.89
N LEU A 41 -2.32 11.65 -3.91
CA LEU A 41 -2.53 11.30 -2.51
C LEU A 41 -3.99 11.54 -2.11
N THR A 42 -4.65 10.51 -1.59
CA THR A 42 -6.00 10.61 -1.05
C THR A 42 -6.00 11.28 0.33
N ILE A 43 -7.09 11.96 0.66
CA ILE A 43 -7.27 12.57 1.99
C ILE A 43 -7.30 11.49 3.07
N ASP A 44 -7.91 10.35 2.79
CA ASP A 44 -8.01 9.26 3.76
C ASP A 44 -6.64 8.64 4.05
N ALA A 45 -5.78 8.46 3.05
CA ALA A 45 -4.39 8.04 3.26
C ALA A 45 -3.63 9.05 4.13
N LEU A 46 -3.78 10.35 3.84
CA LEU A 46 -3.12 11.40 4.61
C LEU A 46 -3.59 11.43 6.07
N ARG A 47 -4.90 11.31 6.31
CA ARG A 47 -5.48 11.24 7.67
C ARG A 47 -4.98 10.01 8.43
N GLN A 48 -5.08 8.83 7.82
CA GLN A 48 -4.61 7.59 8.42
C GLN A 48 -3.12 7.66 8.74
N TYR A 49 -2.31 8.24 7.83
CA TYR A 49 -0.88 8.40 8.05
C TYR A 49 -0.57 9.34 9.23
N ILE A 50 -1.26 10.48 9.34
CA ILE A 50 -1.09 11.41 10.47
C ILE A 50 -1.47 10.75 11.80
N LEU A 51 -2.59 10.01 11.82
CA LEU A 51 -3.04 9.29 13.01
C LEU A 51 -2.06 8.18 13.40
N MET A 52 -1.56 7.42 12.42
CA MET A 52 -0.57 6.37 12.62
C MET A 52 0.76 6.92 13.17
N GLN A 53 1.17 8.12 12.74
CA GLN A 53 2.41 8.72 13.19
C GLN A 53 2.36 9.21 14.65
N GLY A 54 1.17 9.58 15.14
CA GLY A 54 0.95 10.07 16.49
C GLY A 54 1.56 11.46 16.75
N ALA A 55 1.12 12.09 17.85
CA ALA A 55 1.73 13.32 18.33
C ALA A 55 2.97 12.98 19.17
N SER A 56 4.11 13.58 18.84
CA SER A 56 5.35 13.43 19.62
C SER A 56 6.12 14.75 19.61
N GLN A 57 6.87 15.00 20.68
CA GLN A 57 7.80 16.13 20.77
C GLN A 57 9.12 15.86 20.03
N LYS A 58 9.39 14.62 19.62
CA LYS A 58 10.61 14.27 18.89
C LYS A 58 10.52 14.70 17.43
N ASP A 59 11.56 15.35 16.95
CA ASP A 59 11.72 15.64 15.53
C ASP A 59 12.06 14.37 14.75
N LEU A 60 11.08 13.88 14.01
CA LEU A 60 11.21 12.70 13.16
C LEU A 60 11.42 13.10 11.70
N LEU A 61 12.43 12.50 11.07
CA LEU A 61 12.66 12.54 9.63
C LEU A 61 12.07 11.26 9.02
N LEU A 62 10.99 11.41 8.25
CA LEU A 62 10.18 10.32 7.72
C LEU A 62 10.47 10.06 6.25
N GLU A 63 10.29 8.80 5.86
CA GLU A 63 10.32 8.36 4.47
C GLU A 63 8.92 8.42 3.84
N TRP A 64 8.86 8.65 2.53
CA TRP A 64 7.60 8.73 1.78
C TRP A 64 6.94 7.36 1.53
N ASP A 65 7.69 6.27 1.66
CA ASP A 65 7.24 4.91 1.32
C ASP A 65 5.93 4.53 2.02
N LYS A 66 5.83 4.80 3.32
CA LYS A 66 4.69 4.39 4.14
C LYS A 66 3.39 5.10 3.75
N ILE A 67 3.44 6.42 3.49
CA ILE A 67 2.24 7.18 3.13
C ILE A 67 1.73 6.77 1.74
N TRP A 68 2.63 6.50 0.80
CA TRP A 68 2.27 6.01 -0.53
C TRP A 68 1.77 4.55 -0.50
N ALA A 69 2.36 3.70 0.35
CA ALA A 69 1.86 2.34 0.56
C ALA A 69 0.44 2.33 1.14
N LEU A 70 0.12 3.21 2.10
CA LEU A 70 -1.24 3.40 2.61
C LEU A 70 -2.18 3.91 1.50
N ASN A 71 -1.74 4.90 0.72
CA ASN A 71 -2.53 5.41 -0.39
C ASN A 71 -2.88 4.32 -1.41
N LYS A 72 -1.89 3.49 -1.78
CA LYS A 72 -2.09 2.35 -2.65
C LYS A 72 -3.16 1.39 -2.10
N LYS A 73 -3.12 1.05 -0.80
CA LYS A 73 -4.11 0.15 -0.18
C LYS A 73 -5.54 0.69 -0.32
N ILE A 74 -5.72 2.01 -0.31
CA ILE A 74 -7.02 2.66 -0.44
C ILE A 74 -7.48 2.69 -1.90
N ILE A 75 -6.59 3.00 -2.86
CA ILE A 75 -6.98 3.17 -4.26
C ILE A 75 -7.04 1.84 -5.04
N ASP A 76 -6.17 0.85 -4.76
CA ASP A 76 -6.11 -0.42 -5.48
C ASP A 76 -7.47 -1.15 -5.64
N PRO A 77 -8.34 -1.25 -4.62
CA PRO A 77 -9.61 -1.95 -4.77
C PRO A 77 -10.67 -1.21 -5.60
N ILE A 78 -10.50 0.09 -5.86
CA ILE A 78 -11.51 0.95 -6.51
C ILE A 78 -11.10 1.44 -7.90
N VAL A 79 -9.82 1.33 -8.27
CA VAL A 79 -9.34 1.89 -9.54
C VAL A 79 -9.66 0.98 -10.73
N PRO A 80 -10.19 1.53 -11.84
CA PRO A 80 -10.31 0.80 -13.09
C PRO A 80 -8.93 0.54 -13.70
N ARG A 81 -8.78 -0.67 -14.27
CA ARG A 81 -7.57 -1.13 -14.95
C ARG A 81 -7.66 -0.85 -16.43
N HIS A 82 -6.63 -0.22 -16.95
CA HIS A 82 -6.48 0.20 -18.34
C HIS A 82 -5.15 -0.28 -18.89
N THR A 83 -5.01 -0.27 -20.22
CA THR A 83 -3.80 -0.70 -20.89
C THR A 83 -3.21 0.47 -21.65
N ALA A 84 -1.89 0.64 -21.52
CA ALA A 84 -1.14 1.64 -22.26
C ALA A 84 0.25 1.11 -22.61
N LEU A 85 0.77 1.56 -23.74
CA LEU A 85 2.07 1.19 -24.30
C LEU A 85 2.86 2.47 -24.56
N ALA A 86 4.15 2.52 -24.23
CA ALA A 86 4.98 3.69 -24.54
C ALA A 86 5.14 3.85 -26.06
N ALA A 87 4.97 5.05 -26.59
CA ALA A 87 4.86 5.31 -28.02
C ALA A 87 6.15 4.99 -28.79
N ASP A 88 7.30 5.19 -28.15
CA ASP A 88 8.65 4.90 -28.66
C ASP A 88 9.00 3.39 -28.61
N LYS A 89 8.21 2.60 -27.87
CA LYS A 89 8.42 1.16 -27.66
C LYS A 89 7.30 0.31 -28.24
N ILE A 90 6.57 0.77 -29.25
CA ILE A 90 5.49 -0.03 -29.84
C ILE A 90 6.03 -1.02 -30.86
N VAL A 91 5.65 -2.30 -30.70
CA VAL A 91 5.87 -3.37 -31.68
C VAL A 91 4.54 -3.84 -32.26
N LYS A 92 4.50 -3.99 -33.58
CA LYS A 92 3.33 -4.48 -34.30
C LYS A 92 3.24 -6.00 -34.18
N VAL A 93 2.03 -6.51 -33.97
CA VAL A 93 1.77 -7.95 -33.91
C VAL A 93 0.59 -8.29 -34.82
N ASN A 94 0.69 -9.38 -35.59
CA ASN A 94 -0.40 -9.87 -36.41
C ASN A 94 -0.80 -11.29 -35.97
N ILE A 95 -2.09 -11.54 -35.89
CA ILE A 95 -2.65 -12.87 -35.69
C ILE A 95 -2.67 -13.59 -37.04
N VAL A 96 -2.06 -14.78 -37.10
CA VAL A 96 -1.96 -15.61 -38.30
C VAL A 96 -2.72 -16.93 -38.13
N GLY A 97 -3.19 -17.49 -39.25
CA GLY A 97 -3.92 -18.76 -39.29
C GLY A 97 -5.44 -18.64 -39.09
N GLU A 98 -5.93 -17.50 -38.60
CA GLU A 98 -7.37 -17.19 -38.51
C GLU A 98 -7.58 -15.69 -38.78
N THR A 99 -8.70 -15.34 -39.44
CA THR A 99 -9.08 -13.94 -39.63
C THR A 99 -9.92 -13.48 -38.46
N VAL A 100 -9.40 -12.53 -37.67
CA VAL A 100 -10.12 -11.93 -36.54
C VAL A 100 -10.57 -10.52 -36.93
N PRO A 101 -11.86 -10.30 -37.29
CA PRO A 101 -12.35 -8.97 -37.62
C PRO A 101 -12.37 -8.07 -36.37
N PRO A 102 -12.20 -6.74 -36.52
CA PRO A 102 -12.36 -5.79 -35.43
C PRO A 102 -13.73 -5.92 -34.78
N HIS A 103 -13.76 -6.21 -33.48
CA HIS A 103 -14.98 -6.31 -32.68
C HIS A 103 -14.72 -5.83 -31.25
N VAL A 104 -15.80 -5.61 -30.50
CA VAL A 104 -15.73 -5.08 -29.12
C VAL A 104 -16.38 -6.08 -28.17
N LYS A 105 -15.78 -6.27 -27.00
CA LYS A 105 -16.38 -7.03 -25.90
C LYS A 105 -16.32 -6.22 -24.61
N ASP A 106 -17.32 -6.42 -23.76
CA ASP A 106 -17.34 -5.87 -22.41
C ASP A 106 -16.46 -6.73 -21.49
N LEU A 107 -15.48 -6.11 -20.86
CA LEU A 107 -14.59 -6.73 -19.90
C LEU A 107 -14.67 -6.00 -18.55
N PRO A 108 -14.48 -6.68 -17.42
CA PRO A 108 -14.41 -6.03 -16.11
C PRO A 108 -13.31 -4.96 -16.06
N LYS A 109 -13.64 -3.76 -15.57
CA LYS A 109 -12.64 -2.73 -15.24
C LYS A 109 -11.74 -3.17 -14.09
N HIS A 110 -12.26 -3.97 -13.16
CA HIS A 110 -11.49 -4.48 -12.04
C HIS A 110 -11.85 -5.94 -11.74
N LYS A 111 -10.88 -6.84 -11.92
CA LYS A 111 -11.08 -8.31 -11.83
C LYS A 111 -11.57 -8.81 -10.47
N LYS A 112 -11.29 -8.06 -9.39
CA LYS A 112 -11.66 -8.43 -8.01
C LYS A 112 -12.82 -7.60 -7.45
N ASN A 113 -13.29 -6.61 -8.20
CA ASN A 113 -14.33 -5.69 -7.75
C ASN A 113 -15.29 -5.41 -8.91
N PRO A 114 -16.38 -6.19 -9.02
CA PRO A 114 -17.38 -6.00 -10.07
C PRO A 114 -18.06 -4.63 -10.04
N GLU A 115 -18.10 -3.94 -8.90
CA GLU A 115 -18.80 -2.64 -8.74
C GLU A 115 -18.17 -1.51 -9.55
N VAL A 116 -16.87 -1.62 -9.89
CA VAL A 116 -16.17 -0.65 -10.75
C VAL A 116 -16.74 -0.65 -12.18
N GLY A 117 -17.44 -1.72 -12.55
CA GLY A 117 -18.17 -1.85 -13.82
C GLY A 117 -17.35 -2.45 -14.95
N LEU A 118 -17.87 -2.30 -16.16
CA LEU A 118 -17.31 -2.88 -17.39
C LEU A 118 -16.66 -1.80 -18.26
N LYS A 119 -15.68 -2.20 -19.06
CA LYS A 119 -15.04 -1.41 -20.12
C LYS A 119 -15.18 -2.12 -21.46
N LYS A 120 -15.25 -1.34 -22.53
CA LYS A 120 -15.31 -1.85 -23.89
C LYS A 120 -13.90 -2.03 -24.41
N THR A 121 -13.49 -3.28 -24.62
CA THR A 121 -12.17 -3.60 -25.16
C THR A 121 -12.32 -4.00 -26.63
N ALA A 122 -11.54 -3.37 -27.51
CA ALA A 122 -11.49 -3.70 -28.92
C ALA A 122 -10.49 -4.83 -29.18
N PHE A 123 -10.90 -5.79 -30.01
CA PHE A 123 -10.15 -6.97 -30.42
C PHE A 123 -10.03 -6.97 -31.95
N SER A 124 -8.89 -7.35 -32.51
CA SER A 124 -8.72 -7.51 -33.96
C SER A 124 -7.52 -8.40 -34.30
N GLY A 125 -7.39 -8.84 -35.55
CA GLY A 125 -6.21 -9.58 -36.01
C GLY A 125 -4.89 -8.79 -35.98
N GLU A 126 -4.93 -7.49 -35.65
CA GLU A 126 -3.77 -6.62 -35.63
C GLU A 126 -3.60 -5.99 -34.26
N LEU A 127 -2.50 -6.27 -33.57
CA LEU A 127 -2.24 -5.82 -32.20
C LEU A 127 -0.95 -4.98 -32.11
N LEU A 128 -0.80 -4.36 -30.95
CA LEU A 128 0.37 -3.62 -30.51
C LEU A 128 0.83 -4.22 -29.17
N LEU A 129 2.13 -4.41 -29.02
CA LEU A 129 2.82 -4.80 -27.78
C LEU A 129 3.93 -3.81 -27.46
N GLU A 130 4.43 -3.88 -26.23
CA GLU A 130 5.62 -3.13 -25.84
C GLU A 130 6.89 -3.88 -26.28
N PHE A 131 7.91 -3.14 -26.73
CA PHE A 131 9.16 -3.70 -27.24
C PHE A 131 9.91 -4.50 -26.19
N ASP A 132 9.87 -4.04 -24.94
CA ASP A 132 10.49 -4.73 -23.80
C ASP A 132 9.87 -6.12 -23.56
N ASP A 133 8.60 -6.31 -23.90
CA ASP A 133 7.96 -7.63 -23.88
C ASP A 133 8.28 -8.44 -25.13
N ALA A 134 8.18 -7.80 -26.30
CA ALA A 134 8.37 -8.45 -27.59
C ALA A 134 9.79 -9.00 -27.78
N LYS A 135 10.81 -8.31 -27.25
CA LYS A 135 12.22 -8.74 -27.33
C LYS A 135 12.51 -10.00 -26.53
N GLU A 136 11.72 -10.29 -25.51
CA GLU A 136 11.89 -11.48 -24.67
C GLU A 136 11.20 -12.70 -25.28
N LEU A 137 10.39 -12.55 -26.33
CA LEU A 137 9.64 -13.65 -26.93
C LEU A 137 10.54 -14.62 -27.70
N GLU A 138 10.18 -15.90 -27.66
CA GLU A 138 10.83 -16.96 -28.43
C GLU A 138 9.84 -17.57 -29.45
N ILE A 139 10.34 -17.98 -30.62
CA ILE A 139 9.52 -18.68 -31.61
C ILE A 139 9.09 -20.04 -31.06
N GLY A 140 7.80 -20.35 -31.14
CA GLY A 140 7.17 -21.53 -30.56
C GLY A 140 6.75 -21.36 -29.09
N GLU A 141 7.05 -20.21 -28.47
CA GLU A 141 6.63 -19.92 -27.09
C GLU A 141 5.12 -19.65 -27.01
N GLU A 142 4.48 -20.23 -25.99
CA GLU A 142 3.09 -19.93 -25.65
C GLU A 142 3.02 -18.81 -24.61
N VAL A 143 2.33 -17.73 -24.97
CA VAL A 143 2.15 -16.53 -24.14
C VAL A 143 0.68 -16.24 -23.91
N THR A 144 0.35 -15.62 -22.78
CA THR A 144 -1.01 -15.15 -22.51
C THR A 144 -1.16 -13.70 -22.94
N LEU A 145 -2.10 -13.42 -23.84
CA LEU A 145 -2.64 -12.09 -24.07
C LEU A 145 -3.68 -11.79 -22.99
N MET A 146 -3.41 -10.80 -22.13
CA MET A 146 -4.26 -10.54 -20.97
C MET A 146 -5.71 -10.27 -21.37
N ASP A 147 -6.65 -10.92 -20.68
CA ASP A 147 -8.10 -10.83 -20.91
C ASP A 147 -8.58 -11.23 -22.32
N TRP A 148 -7.73 -11.94 -23.09
CA TRP A 148 -8.10 -12.56 -24.35
C TRP A 148 -7.91 -14.08 -24.33
N GLY A 149 -6.71 -14.55 -23.98
CA GLY A 149 -6.36 -15.97 -24.04
C GLY A 149 -4.92 -16.19 -24.46
N ASN A 150 -4.55 -17.45 -24.71
CA ASN A 150 -3.18 -17.79 -25.10
C ASN A 150 -2.96 -17.61 -26.61
N ALA A 151 -1.71 -17.33 -26.97
CA ALA A 151 -1.23 -17.30 -28.33
C ALA A 151 0.17 -17.90 -28.40
N ILE A 152 0.48 -18.54 -29.51
CA ILE A 152 1.79 -19.15 -29.79
C ILE A 152 2.53 -18.26 -30.76
N VAL A 153 3.75 -17.88 -30.43
CA VAL A 153 4.60 -17.04 -31.31
C VAL A 153 5.07 -17.88 -32.50
N THR A 154 4.73 -17.47 -33.72
CA THR A 154 5.08 -18.21 -34.94
C THR A 154 6.28 -17.61 -35.67
N ALA A 155 6.43 -16.28 -35.62
CA ALA A 155 7.58 -15.60 -36.21
C ALA A 155 7.88 -14.28 -35.48
N ILE A 156 9.16 -13.89 -35.47
CA ILE A 156 9.63 -12.59 -34.98
C ILE A 156 10.52 -12.00 -36.07
N LYS A 157 10.07 -10.90 -36.68
CA LYS A 157 10.77 -10.20 -37.75
C LYS A 157 11.50 -9.00 -37.17
N TRP A 158 12.83 -9.12 -37.15
CA TRP A 158 13.73 -8.05 -36.75
C TRP A 158 14.04 -7.15 -37.95
N SER A 159 14.25 -5.88 -37.66
CA SER A 159 14.88 -4.92 -38.57
C SER A 159 16.25 -5.41 -39.03
N ALA A 160 16.73 -4.91 -40.17
CA ALA A 160 17.98 -5.36 -40.80
C ALA A 160 19.22 -5.20 -39.89
N ASP A 161 19.23 -4.18 -39.03
CA ASP A 161 20.27 -3.89 -38.05
C ASP A 161 20.04 -4.57 -36.69
N LYS A 162 18.94 -5.32 -36.54
CA LYS A 162 18.46 -5.94 -35.29
C LYS A 162 18.26 -4.96 -34.13
N SER A 163 18.13 -3.66 -34.41
CA SER A 163 17.91 -2.66 -33.36
C SER A 163 16.45 -2.59 -32.91
N LYS A 164 15.52 -3.02 -33.77
CA LYS A 164 14.06 -2.99 -33.58
C LYS A 164 13.38 -4.28 -34.06
N ILE A 165 12.20 -4.56 -33.51
CA ILE A 165 11.30 -5.62 -34.00
C ILE A 165 10.23 -4.95 -34.84
N ASP A 166 10.19 -5.30 -36.13
CA ASP A 166 9.23 -4.71 -37.08
C ASP A 166 7.86 -5.36 -36.98
N LEU A 167 7.83 -6.68 -36.77
CA LEU A 167 6.59 -7.46 -36.69
C LEU A 167 6.78 -8.75 -35.88
N VAL A 168 5.81 -9.06 -35.03
CA VAL A 168 5.63 -10.39 -34.43
C VAL A 168 4.40 -11.04 -35.04
N GLU A 169 4.47 -12.32 -35.35
CA GLU A 169 3.32 -13.12 -35.78
C GLU A 169 2.98 -14.13 -34.69
N VAL A 170 1.69 -14.23 -34.36
CA VAL A 170 1.18 -15.13 -33.34
C VAL A 170 -0.03 -15.90 -33.85
N LYS A 171 -0.18 -17.14 -33.43
CA LYS A 171 -1.38 -17.95 -33.69
C LYS A 171 -2.18 -18.08 -32.39
N LEU A 172 -3.48 -17.78 -32.42
CA LEU A 172 -4.33 -17.93 -31.24
C LEU A 172 -4.43 -19.41 -30.82
N ASN A 173 -4.35 -19.64 -29.51
CA ASN A 173 -4.55 -20.94 -28.87
C ASN A 173 -5.52 -20.77 -27.70
N LEU A 174 -6.80 -20.51 -27.99
CA LEU A 174 -7.78 -20.16 -26.95
C LEU A 174 -8.10 -21.31 -25.98
N GLU A 175 -7.79 -22.55 -26.36
CA GLU A 175 -7.89 -23.74 -25.50
C GLU A 175 -6.71 -23.88 -24.54
N GLY A 176 -5.66 -23.05 -24.69
CA GLY A 176 -4.47 -23.07 -23.87
C GLY A 176 -4.73 -22.68 -22.41
N ASP A 177 -3.96 -23.28 -21.50
CA ASP A 177 -4.05 -22.97 -20.07
C ASP A 177 -3.15 -21.79 -19.71
N PHE A 178 -3.75 -20.63 -19.44
CA PHE A 178 -3.07 -19.40 -19.02
C PHE A 178 -2.23 -19.54 -17.73
N LYS A 179 -2.43 -20.61 -16.94
CA LYS A 179 -1.62 -20.89 -15.74
C LYS A 179 -0.26 -21.49 -16.10
N LYS A 180 -0.13 -22.10 -17.29
CA LYS A 180 1.11 -22.76 -17.76
C LYS A 180 2.04 -21.81 -18.49
N THR A 181 1.51 -20.71 -19.04
CA THR A 181 2.33 -19.71 -19.74
C THR A 181 3.16 -18.90 -18.74
N LYS A 182 4.43 -18.68 -19.06
CA LYS A 182 5.34 -17.87 -18.23
C LYS A 182 5.09 -16.37 -18.36
N LYS A 183 4.71 -15.92 -19.57
CA LYS A 183 4.56 -14.50 -19.91
C LYS A 183 3.10 -14.12 -20.10
N LYS A 184 2.72 -13.01 -19.48
CA LYS A 184 1.38 -12.39 -19.60
C LYS A 184 1.56 -10.98 -20.12
N LEU A 185 1.05 -10.72 -21.32
CA LEU A 185 1.36 -9.52 -22.08
C LEU A 185 0.16 -8.57 -22.10
N THR A 186 0.45 -7.29 -21.89
CA THR A 186 -0.46 -6.16 -22.18
C THR A 186 -0.45 -5.91 -23.68
N TRP A 187 -1.62 -5.74 -24.27
CA TRP A 187 -1.76 -5.51 -25.70
C TRP A 187 -2.84 -4.46 -25.98
N LEU A 188 -2.75 -3.81 -27.13
CA LEU A 188 -3.80 -2.95 -27.67
C LEU A 188 -4.13 -3.38 -29.09
N SER A 189 -5.41 -3.34 -29.48
CA SER A 189 -5.77 -3.53 -30.89
C SER A 189 -5.20 -2.38 -31.72
N ARG A 190 -4.50 -2.67 -32.82
CA ARG A 190 -4.05 -1.70 -33.82
C ARG A 190 -5.21 -1.27 -34.71
N ALA A 191 -5.98 -2.24 -35.22
CA ALA A 191 -7.19 -1.95 -35.98
C ALA A 191 -8.32 -1.61 -35.00
N ALA A 192 -8.63 -0.32 -34.88
CA ALA A 192 -9.74 0.14 -34.07
C ALA A 192 -11.06 -0.41 -34.64
N ALA A 193 -11.95 -0.89 -33.78
CA ALA A 193 -13.31 -1.29 -34.15
C ALA A 193 -14.20 -0.04 -34.35
N GLY A 194 -13.75 0.91 -35.17
CA GLY A 194 -14.37 2.22 -35.40
C GLY A 194 -13.68 3.41 -34.68
N PRO A 195 -14.07 4.65 -34.99
CA PRO A 195 -13.43 5.87 -34.47
C PRO A 195 -13.49 5.99 -32.94
N ASP A 196 -14.61 5.56 -32.35
CA ASP A 196 -14.85 5.60 -30.90
C ASP A 196 -13.93 4.65 -30.12
N HIS A 197 -13.38 3.64 -30.80
CA HIS A 197 -12.47 2.65 -30.25
C HIS A 197 -11.01 2.87 -30.67
N ALA A 198 -10.71 4.02 -31.29
CA ALA A 198 -9.35 4.43 -31.56
C ALA A 198 -8.60 4.68 -30.25
N GLN A 199 -7.31 4.37 -30.26
CA GLN A 199 -6.45 4.51 -29.10
C GLN A 199 -6.37 5.97 -28.63
N ALA A 200 -6.12 6.17 -27.33
CA ALA A 200 -6.01 7.49 -26.73
C ALA A 200 -4.53 7.92 -26.66
N PRO A 201 -4.19 9.14 -27.10
CA PRO A 201 -2.86 9.69 -26.87
C PRO A 201 -2.70 10.05 -25.39
N LEU A 202 -1.59 9.63 -24.78
CA LEU A 202 -1.30 9.84 -23.37
C LEU A 202 0.06 10.52 -23.20
N LEU A 203 0.15 11.33 -22.15
CA LEU A 203 1.40 11.85 -21.62
C LEU A 203 1.52 11.39 -20.17
N LEU A 204 2.37 10.38 -19.94
CA LEU A 204 2.66 9.88 -18.61
C LEU A 204 3.70 10.80 -17.97
N LEU A 205 3.35 11.34 -16.81
CA LEU A 205 4.15 12.27 -16.03
C LEU A 205 4.64 11.57 -14.78
N ASP A 206 5.94 11.64 -14.55
CA ASP A 206 6.58 11.07 -13.37
C ASP A 206 7.50 12.13 -12.77
N TYR A 207 7.60 12.15 -11.44
CA TYR A 207 8.24 13.24 -10.72
C TYR A 207 9.27 12.74 -9.72
N ASP A 208 10.39 13.45 -9.66
CA ASP A 208 11.43 13.25 -8.67
C ASP A 208 11.30 14.22 -7.47
N TYR A 209 12.19 14.07 -6.50
CA TYR A 209 12.39 15.05 -5.44
C TYR A 209 13.00 16.35 -5.94
N LEU A 210 12.60 17.47 -5.34
CA LEU A 210 13.12 18.80 -5.69
C LEU A 210 14.55 19.05 -5.20
N ILE A 211 15.01 18.26 -4.22
CA ILE A 211 16.36 18.36 -3.70
C ILE A 211 17.06 17.00 -3.66
N THR A 212 18.37 17.03 -3.81
CA THR A 212 19.23 15.84 -3.81
C THR A 212 19.68 15.43 -2.40
N LYS A 213 19.62 16.34 -1.42
CA LYS A 213 20.04 16.09 -0.04
C LYS A 213 18.87 15.60 0.81
N LYS A 214 19.08 14.49 1.54
CA LYS A 214 18.06 13.85 2.41
C LYS A 214 17.45 14.81 3.44
N LYS A 215 18.27 15.63 4.08
CA LYS A 215 17.84 16.63 5.06
C LYS A 215 18.73 17.85 4.89
N LEU A 216 18.12 19.03 4.74
CA LEU A 216 18.87 20.28 4.79
C LEU A 216 19.12 20.68 6.24
N GLU A 217 20.35 21.11 6.50
CA GLU A 217 20.77 21.76 7.73
C GLU A 217 20.51 23.27 7.67
N GLU A 218 20.61 23.96 8.81
CA GLU A 218 20.26 25.38 8.91
C GLU A 218 21.11 26.30 8.03
N ASN A 219 22.38 25.94 7.85
CA ASN A 219 23.36 26.71 7.06
C ASN A 219 23.43 26.30 5.58
N ASP A 220 22.62 25.32 5.15
CA ASP A 220 22.59 24.91 3.75
C ASP A 220 21.83 25.93 2.90
N ASP A 221 22.44 26.39 1.81
CA ASP A 221 21.72 27.07 0.73
C ASP A 221 21.00 26.02 -0.12
N VAL A 222 19.69 26.22 -0.31
CA VAL A 222 18.83 25.31 -1.08
C VAL A 222 19.29 25.21 -2.53
N LYS A 223 19.86 26.31 -3.06
CA LYS A 223 20.32 26.43 -4.44
C LYS A 223 21.33 25.35 -4.82
N ASP A 224 22.18 24.98 -3.88
CA ASP A 224 23.27 24.02 -4.09
C ASP A 224 22.77 22.57 -4.19
N PHE A 225 21.53 22.32 -3.77
CA PHE A 225 20.95 20.98 -3.68
C PHE A 225 19.74 20.79 -4.58
N VAL A 226 19.44 21.72 -5.49
CA VAL A 226 18.32 21.59 -6.43
C VAL A 226 18.57 20.42 -7.37
N THR A 227 17.59 19.54 -7.49
CA THR A 227 17.65 18.43 -8.45
C THR A 227 17.51 18.98 -9.88
N PRO A 228 18.46 18.72 -10.80
CA PRO A 228 18.44 19.33 -12.14
C PRO A 228 17.24 18.92 -13.00
N VAL A 229 16.83 17.64 -12.91
CA VAL A 229 15.70 17.10 -13.65
C VAL A 229 14.75 16.42 -12.67
N THR A 230 13.52 16.91 -12.60
CA THR A 230 12.52 16.43 -11.63
C THR A 230 11.18 16.06 -12.25
N GLU A 231 11.03 16.23 -13.56
CA GLU A 231 9.82 15.91 -14.31
C GLU A 231 10.22 15.08 -15.52
N PHE A 232 9.69 13.86 -15.58
CA PHE A 232 9.91 12.90 -16.65
C PHE A 232 8.61 12.71 -17.41
N LYS A 233 8.71 12.76 -18.74
CA LYS A 233 7.57 12.66 -19.65
C LYS A 233 7.76 11.45 -20.53
N THR A 234 6.71 10.65 -20.65
CA THR A 234 6.68 9.52 -21.57
C THR A 234 5.40 9.60 -22.38
N GLU A 235 5.55 9.77 -23.69
CA GLU A 235 4.42 9.66 -24.61
C GLU A 235 3.99 8.20 -24.70
N ALA A 236 2.69 7.97 -24.65
CA ALA A 236 2.12 6.63 -24.66
C ALA A 236 0.80 6.61 -25.43
N VAL A 237 0.41 5.41 -25.83
CA VAL A 237 -0.86 5.13 -26.48
C VAL A 237 -1.64 4.19 -25.57
N GLY A 238 -2.88 4.53 -25.25
CA GLY A 238 -3.72 3.74 -24.36
C GLY A 238 -5.04 3.32 -24.95
N ASP A 239 -5.77 2.48 -24.21
CA ASP A 239 -7.09 2.03 -24.65
C ASP A 239 -8.10 3.18 -24.76
N ALA A 240 -9.09 3.01 -25.64
CA ALA A 240 -10.04 4.06 -25.98
C ALA A 240 -10.88 4.54 -24.77
N ASN A 241 -11.09 3.69 -23.76
CA ASN A 241 -11.89 4.05 -22.59
C ASN A 241 -11.21 5.16 -21.75
N LEU A 242 -9.90 5.37 -21.92
CA LEU A 242 -9.19 6.47 -21.27
C LEU A 242 -9.71 7.84 -21.70
N LYS A 243 -10.33 7.96 -22.89
CA LYS A 243 -10.98 9.21 -23.35
C LYS A 243 -12.15 9.64 -22.46
N LEU A 244 -12.69 8.73 -21.65
CA LEU A 244 -13.79 9.00 -20.72
C LEU A 244 -13.30 9.55 -19.37
N LEU A 245 -11.99 9.58 -19.13
CA LEU A 245 -11.42 10.04 -17.87
C LEU A 245 -11.57 11.53 -17.69
N LYS A 246 -11.95 11.90 -16.46
CA LYS A 246 -12.01 13.28 -15.99
C LYS A 246 -10.81 13.58 -15.11
N LYS A 247 -10.49 14.87 -15.00
CA LYS A 247 -9.44 15.32 -14.09
C LYS A 247 -9.76 14.87 -12.66
N GLY A 248 -8.80 14.19 -12.05
CA GLY A 248 -8.90 13.61 -10.71
C GLY A 248 -9.23 12.13 -10.66
N ASP A 249 -9.63 11.52 -11.77
CA ASP A 249 -9.91 10.10 -11.81
C ASP A 249 -8.63 9.31 -11.55
N TYR A 250 -8.74 8.31 -10.68
CA TYR A 250 -7.68 7.37 -10.39
C TYR A 250 -7.80 6.18 -11.34
N ILE A 251 -6.68 5.73 -11.90
CA ILE A 251 -6.63 4.55 -12.75
C ILE A 251 -5.41 3.70 -12.43
N GLN A 252 -5.43 2.45 -12.86
CA GLN A 252 -4.24 1.61 -12.93
C GLN A 252 -3.93 1.29 -14.39
N LEU A 253 -2.73 1.64 -14.84
CA LEU A 253 -2.19 1.11 -16.09
C LEU A 253 -1.54 -0.24 -15.79
N GLU A 254 -2.10 -1.31 -16.34
CA GLU A 254 -1.63 -2.67 -16.05
C GLU A 254 -0.13 -2.80 -16.35
N ARG A 255 0.61 -3.39 -15.40
CA ARG A 255 2.07 -3.54 -15.43
C ARG A 255 2.90 -2.24 -15.41
N LYS A 256 2.29 -1.05 -15.43
CA LYS A 256 2.99 0.25 -15.32
C LYS A 256 2.83 0.91 -13.95
N GLY A 257 1.64 0.87 -13.35
CA GLY A 257 1.40 1.45 -12.02
C GLY A 257 0.06 2.16 -11.87
N PHE A 258 -0.06 2.97 -10.82
CA PHE A 258 -1.25 3.77 -10.52
C PHE A 258 -1.05 5.19 -11.03
N PHE A 259 -2.10 5.78 -11.58
CA PHE A 259 -2.05 7.13 -12.14
C PHE A 259 -3.28 7.93 -11.72
N ILE A 260 -3.13 9.24 -11.63
CA ILE A 260 -4.24 10.20 -11.52
C ILE A 260 -4.30 11.03 -12.79
N CYS A 261 -5.51 11.26 -13.30
CA CYS A 261 -5.74 12.13 -14.46
C CYS A 261 -5.57 13.61 -14.06
N ASP A 262 -4.54 14.28 -14.59
CA ASP A 262 -4.32 15.73 -14.37
C ASP A 262 -4.93 16.59 -15.47
N GLY A 263 -5.14 16.00 -16.66
CA GLY A 263 -5.85 16.62 -17.78
C GLY A 263 -6.52 15.55 -18.62
N GLY A 264 -7.86 15.59 -18.67
CA GLY A 264 -8.67 14.64 -19.42
C GLY A 264 -8.61 14.86 -20.93
N PHE A 265 -9.31 14.00 -21.66
CA PHE A 265 -9.45 14.12 -23.11
C PHE A 265 -10.31 15.33 -23.47
N ASP A 266 -9.86 16.13 -24.43
CA ASP A 266 -10.62 17.23 -25.00
C ASP A 266 -11.10 16.85 -26.41
N PRO A 267 -12.41 16.67 -26.65
CA PRO A 267 -12.94 16.40 -27.97
C PRO A 267 -12.66 17.51 -29.00
N ALA A 268 -12.46 18.75 -28.56
CA ALA A 268 -12.09 19.86 -29.44
C ALA A 268 -10.61 19.79 -29.88
N SER A 269 -9.79 19.09 -29.11
CA SER A 269 -8.35 18.93 -29.34
C SER A 269 -7.96 17.44 -29.25
N PRO A 270 -8.44 16.56 -30.15
CA PRO A 270 -8.33 15.11 -30.01
C PRO A 270 -6.89 14.59 -30.10
N THR A 271 -5.96 15.38 -30.63
CA THR A 271 -4.53 15.10 -30.68
C THR A 271 -3.81 15.48 -29.39
N GLN A 272 -4.44 16.27 -28.52
CA GLN A 272 -3.85 16.65 -27.24
C GLN A 272 -3.83 15.42 -26.32
N PRO A 273 -2.66 15.05 -25.77
CA PRO A 273 -2.56 13.87 -24.95
C PRO A 273 -3.23 14.07 -23.60
N ILE A 274 -3.89 13.00 -23.12
CA ILE A 274 -4.41 12.90 -21.76
C ILE A 274 -3.21 12.85 -20.80
N ARG A 275 -3.19 13.74 -19.80
CA ARG A 275 -2.08 13.86 -18.86
C ARG A 275 -2.33 12.99 -17.64
N LEU A 276 -1.47 12.02 -17.41
CA LEU A 276 -1.58 11.06 -16.31
C LEU A 276 -0.35 11.19 -15.41
N ILE A 277 -0.54 11.51 -14.14
CA ILE A 277 0.55 11.60 -13.17
C ILE A 277 0.71 10.25 -12.47
N LEU A 278 1.93 9.70 -12.45
CA LEU A 278 2.26 8.50 -11.71
C LEU A 278 2.09 8.73 -10.20
N ILE A 279 1.30 7.87 -9.58
CA ILE A 279 1.11 7.82 -8.13
C ILE A 279 2.12 6.80 -7.58
N PRO A 280 3.03 7.20 -6.68
CA PRO A 280 3.97 6.26 -6.07
C PRO A 280 3.25 5.15 -5.31
N ASP A 281 3.81 3.94 -5.34
CA ASP A 281 3.20 2.73 -4.78
C ASP A 281 3.81 2.31 -3.43
N GLY A 282 4.74 3.13 -2.92
CA GLY A 282 5.44 2.93 -1.64
C GLY A 282 6.59 1.91 -1.69
N LYS A 283 6.94 1.39 -2.88
CA LYS A 283 8.13 0.57 -3.05
C LYS A 283 9.33 1.44 -3.39
N ALA A 284 10.52 1.01 -2.97
CA ALA A 284 11.77 1.71 -3.26
C ALA A 284 11.94 2.10 -4.74
N ALA A 285 11.53 1.27 -5.70
CA ALA A 285 11.63 1.59 -7.13
C ALA A 285 10.78 2.80 -7.57
N SER A 286 9.68 3.10 -6.89
CA SER A 286 8.80 4.26 -7.19
C SER A 286 9.11 5.49 -6.34
N THR A 287 9.93 5.34 -5.29
CA THR A 287 10.25 6.40 -4.31
C THR A 287 11.74 6.75 -4.21
N THR A 288 12.62 6.07 -4.94
CA THR A 288 14.05 6.42 -5.04
C THR A 288 14.25 7.54 -6.05
N SER A 289 15.17 8.46 -5.74
CA SER A 289 15.59 9.53 -6.64
C SER A 289 16.13 8.95 -7.96
N LYS A 290 15.70 9.52 -9.09
CA LYS A 290 16.10 9.12 -10.45
C LYS A 290 17.20 10.02 -11.01
N ALA A 291 17.36 11.22 -10.46
CA ALA A 291 18.53 12.02 -10.72
C ALA A 291 19.79 11.26 -10.29
N GLU A 292 20.66 10.94 -11.26
CA GLU A 292 22.00 10.45 -10.99
C GLU A 292 22.73 11.49 -10.13
N ILE A 293 23.11 11.11 -8.92
CA ILE A 293 24.02 11.91 -8.10
C ILE A 293 25.41 11.64 -8.68
N GLU A 294 25.92 12.52 -9.53
CA GLU A 294 27.38 12.60 -9.72
C GLU A 294 27.97 12.89 -8.34
N ALA A 295 28.63 11.89 -7.77
CA ALA A 295 29.41 12.09 -6.56
C ALA A 295 30.47 13.16 -6.86
N PRO A 296 30.59 14.23 -6.06
CA PRO A 296 31.67 15.18 -6.26
C PRO A 296 32.99 14.43 -6.14
N ALA A 297 33.86 14.62 -7.13
CA ALA A 297 35.19 14.03 -7.17
C ALA A 297 35.92 14.29 -5.84
N PRO A 298 36.68 13.31 -5.30
CA PRO A 298 37.37 13.49 -4.04
C PRO A 298 38.39 14.62 -4.18
N ALA A 299 38.14 15.73 -3.49
CA ALA A 299 39.10 16.82 -3.39
C ALA A 299 40.36 16.30 -2.69
N SER A 300 41.50 16.40 -3.38
CA SER A 300 42.83 16.10 -2.83
C SER A 300 43.19 17.05 -1.69
N PRO A 301 43.98 16.62 -0.69
CA PRO A 301 44.16 17.34 0.56
C PRO A 301 45.09 18.55 0.38
N ALA A 302 44.54 19.76 0.49
CA ALA A 302 45.34 20.99 0.55
C ALA A 302 45.63 21.39 2.01
N LYS A 303 46.90 21.73 2.25
CA LYS A 303 47.56 22.01 3.53
C LYS A 303 46.90 23.13 4.35
N LYS A 304 46.92 22.94 5.68
CA LYS A 304 46.75 24.01 6.69
C LYS A 304 47.78 25.13 6.52
N PRO A 305 47.38 26.38 6.78
CA PRO A 305 48.22 27.31 7.52
C PRO A 305 47.54 27.81 8.80
N THR A 306 48.33 27.87 9.87
CA THR A 306 48.04 28.49 11.18
C THR A 306 48.39 30.00 11.14
N PRO A 307 48.07 30.79 12.20
CA PRO A 307 47.37 32.08 12.06
C PRO A 307 48.29 33.32 12.12
N ALA A 308 47.81 34.45 11.60
CA ALA A 308 48.38 35.77 11.88
C ALA A 308 47.28 36.80 12.20
N ALA A 309 47.65 37.72 13.08
CA ALA A 309 46.79 38.56 13.90
C ALA A 309 46.24 39.83 13.22
N ALA A 310 45.05 40.22 13.69
CA ALA A 310 44.47 41.55 13.88
C ALA A 310 44.85 42.75 12.98
N SER A 311 43.82 43.40 12.44
CA SER A 311 43.64 44.86 12.61
C SER A 311 42.16 45.25 12.64
N LYS A 312 41.83 46.10 13.61
CA LYS A 312 40.51 46.67 13.91
C LYS A 312 40.26 47.90 13.03
N VAL A 313 39.02 48.09 12.57
CA VAL A 313 38.40 49.43 12.52
C VAL A 313 36.94 49.31 12.99
N LYS A 314 36.63 50.04 14.07
CA LYS A 314 35.27 50.31 14.58
C LYS A 314 34.72 51.54 13.86
N ALA A 315 33.45 51.51 13.50
CA ALA A 315 32.56 52.66 13.61
C ALA A 315 31.13 52.15 13.84
N ALA A 316 30.44 52.75 14.80
CA ALA A 316 29.18 52.29 15.36
C ALA A 316 28.03 53.24 15.00
N THR A 317 26.86 52.64 14.69
CA THR A 317 25.46 53.09 14.90
C THR A 317 24.93 54.32 14.11
N PRO A 318 23.60 54.46 13.88
CA PRO A 318 22.48 53.64 14.38
C PRO A 318 21.48 53.14 13.31
N ALA A 319 20.62 52.22 13.76
CA ALA A 319 19.44 51.74 13.03
C ALA A 319 18.47 52.87 12.67
N PRO A 320 17.66 52.70 11.61
CA PRO A 320 16.31 53.20 11.60
C PRO A 320 15.26 52.08 11.54
N ALA A 321 14.11 52.43 12.10
CA ALA A 321 12.95 51.63 12.38
C ALA A 321 12.21 51.11 11.14
N SER A 322 11.53 49.98 11.36
CA SER A 322 10.22 49.59 10.82
C SER A 322 9.85 49.97 9.38
N ALA A 323 9.79 48.96 8.51
CA ALA A 323 8.93 48.95 7.33
C ALA A 323 8.12 47.64 7.27
N GLN A 324 6.88 47.77 6.82
CA GLN A 324 5.70 46.95 7.10
C GLN A 324 5.66 45.55 6.45
N PRO A 325 4.75 44.67 6.93
CA PRO A 325 4.63 43.29 6.46
C PRO A 325 4.32 43.23 4.96
N SER A 326 5.09 42.43 4.22
CA SER A 326 4.81 42.10 2.83
C SER A 326 3.43 41.46 2.73
N THR A 327 2.49 42.21 2.15
CA THR A 327 1.15 41.76 1.80
C THR A 327 1.23 40.44 1.03
N ILE A 328 0.72 39.37 1.64
CA ILE A 328 0.50 38.09 0.95
C ILE A 328 -0.51 38.38 -0.16
N LYS A 329 -0.05 38.42 -1.41
CA LYS A 329 -0.96 38.34 -2.57
C LYS A 329 -1.65 36.98 -2.47
N MET A 330 -2.92 36.99 -2.06
CA MET A 330 -3.79 35.83 -2.11
C MET A 330 -3.96 35.46 -3.58
N TYR A 331 -3.26 34.41 -4.02
CA TYR A 331 -3.40 33.90 -5.38
C TYR A 331 -4.80 33.29 -5.54
N ALA A 332 -5.60 33.84 -6.45
CA ALA A 332 -6.87 33.24 -6.86
C ALA A 332 -6.56 31.83 -7.38
N THR A 333 -7.08 30.81 -6.69
CA THR A 333 -6.74 29.42 -6.95
C THR A 333 -7.93 28.69 -7.54
N LYS A 334 -7.73 28.06 -8.70
CA LYS A 334 -8.73 27.17 -9.29
C LYS A 334 -8.92 25.92 -8.41
N PRO A 335 -10.12 25.32 -8.37
CA PRO A 335 -10.33 24.00 -7.79
C PRO A 335 -9.42 22.95 -8.45
N ILE A 336 -8.92 22.00 -7.66
CA ILE A 336 -8.06 20.91 -8.18
C ILE A 336 -8.88 19.90 -9.01
N TYR A 337 -10.17 19.75 -8.66
CA TYR A 337 -11.11 18.83 -9.28
C TYR A 337 -12.35 19.62 -9.73
N ASP A 338 -12.85 19.33 -10.93
CA ASP A 338 -14.07 19.95 -11.46
C ASP A 338 -15.34 19.41 -10.77
N ASN A 339 -15.23 18.25 -10.11
CA ASN A 339 -16.22 17.72 -9.16
C ASN A 339 -15.52 17.29 -7.87
N PRO A 340 -16.08 17.58 -6.68
CA PRO A 340 -15.67 16.87 -5.48
C PRO A 340 -15.89 15.36 -5.70
N PRO A 341 -15.07 14.46 -5.11
CA PRO A 341 -15.49 13.07 -4.96
C PRO A 341 -16.90 13.07 -4.38
N PRO A 342 -17.77 12.08 -4.67
CA PRO A 342 -19.11 12.04 -4.11
C PRO A 342 -18.98 12.40 -2.65
N THR A 343 -19.60 13.50 -2.25
CA THR A 343 -19.65 13.93 -0.86
C THR A 343 -20.12 12.71 -0.12
N THR A 344 -19.21 12.06 0.60
CA THR A 344 -19.61 11.19 1.68
C THR A 344 -20.43 12.10 2.55
N ASP A 345 -21.74 11.92 2.45
CA ASP A 345 -22.67 12.59 3.31
C ASP A 345 -22.26 12.21 4.73
N HIS A 346 -21.53 13.11 5.38
CA HIS A 346 -21.04 12.92 6.74
C HIS A 346 -22.22 12.91 7.73
N THR A 347 -23.47 13.04 7.26
CA THR A 347 -24.71 12.82 8.04
C THR A 347 -25.24 11.38 7.98
N LEU A 348 -24.64 10.49 7.17
CA LEU A 348 -24.98 9.05 7.15
C LEU A 348 -23.99 8.16 7.92
N VAL A 349 -23.05 8.76 8.66
CA VAL A 349 -22.30 8.06 9.71
C VAL A 349 -23.11 8.10 11.00
N SER A 350 -24.07 7.17 11.15
CA SER A 350 -24.45 6.51 12.41
C SER A 350 -25.88 5.95 12.36
N LYS A 351 -25.99 4.66 12.07
CA LYS A 351 -26.98 3.82 12.77
C LYS A 351 -26.21 2.86 13.65
N MET A 352 -25.68 3.36 14.76
CA MET A 352 -25.33 2.56 15.94
C MET A 352 -25.04 3.50 17.12
N TYR A 353 -25.97 3.46 18.08
CA TYR A 353 -25.94 3.90 19.49
C TYR A 353 -25.25 5.21 19.88
N ALA A 354 -26.05 6.09 20.51
CA ALA A 354 -25.55 7.25 21.24
C ALA A 354 -24.72 6.80 22.47
N VAL A 355 -23.41 7.05 22.43
CA VAL A 355 -22.51 6.93 23.57
C VAL A 355 -22.39 8.31 24.22
N LYS A 356 -22.63 8.39 25.53
CA LYS A 356 -22.50 9.64 26.30
C LYS A 356 -21.03 10.10 26.33
N PRO A 357 -20.75 11.41 26.34
CA PRO A 357 -19.40 11.93 26.60
C PRO A 357 -18.90 11.44 27.97
N VAL A 358 -17.64 11.01 28.01
CA VAL A 358 -16.99 10.43 29.21
C VAL A 358 -16.40 11.51 30.15
N TYR A 359 -16.48 12.80 29.79
CA TYR A 359 -16.08 13.90 30.65
C TYR A 359 -17.30 14.75 31.02
N GLY A 360 -17.54 14.85 32.34
CA GLY A 360 -18.69 15.51 32.93
C GLY A 360 -18.80 17.00 32.58
N ASP A 361 -20.04 17.45 32.55
CA ASP A 361 -20.46 18.78 32.12
C ASP A 361 -20.02 19.87 33.12
N ALA A 362 -19.31 20.88 32.62
CA ALA A 362 -19.23 22.19 33.26
C ALA A 362 -20.10 23.17 32.46
N GLU A 363 -20.89 23.92 33.21
CA GLU A 363 -22.10 24.65 32.86
C GLU A 363 -21.92 25.78 31.84
N ILE A 364 -22.88 25.94 30.92
CA ILE A 364 -23.38 27.27 30.50
C ILE A 364 -24.91 27.24 30.43
N ILE A 365 -25.50 27.75 31.52
CA ILE A 365 -26.76 28.50 31.73
C ILE A 365 -27.81 28.56 30.58
N THR A 366 -29.05 28.24 30.97
CA THR A 366 -30.33 28.18 30.22
C THR A 366 -31.05 29.54 30.03
N PRO A 367 -32.20 29.60 29.32
CA PRO A 367 -33.51 29.50 30.01
C PRO A 367 -34.58 28.65 29.25
N THR A 368 -35.12 27.60 29.90
CA THR A 368 -36.52 27.39 30.41
C THR A 368 -37.65 27.40 29.37
N TRP A 369 -38.51 26.37 29.32
CA TRP A 369 -39.91 26.37 29.80
C TRP A 369 -40.40 24.94 30.18
N GLN A 370 -41.34 24.88 31.13
CA GLN A 370 -41.69 23.77 32.04
C GLN A 370 -42.69 22.70 31.54
N MET A 371 -42.37 21.45 31.90
CA MET A 371 -43.12 20.32 32.51
C MET A 371 -44.64 20.08 32.30
N THR A 372 -45.00 18.81 32.05
CA THR A 372 -45.70 17.92 33.04
C THR A 372 -45.71 16.44 32.60
N PRO A 373 -45.70 15.43 33.52
CA PRO A 373 -45.54 13.99 33.18
C PRO A 373 -46.73 13.08 33.64
N VAL A 374 -46.52 11.74 33.48
CA VAL A 374 -47.14 10.56 34.18
C VAL A 374 -48.20 9.78 33.35
N PRO A 375 -48.36 8.42 33.43
CA PRO A 375 -47.45 7.27 33.69
C PRO A 375 -47.63 6.06 32.72
N ALA A 376 -46.86 5.00 32.98
CA ALA A 376 -46.82 3.69 32.31
C ALA A 376 -47.91 2.68 32.71
N ALA A 377 -48.19 1.70 31.84
CA ALA A 377 -48.72 0.37 32.18
C ALA A 377 -48.36 -0.67 31.08
N VAL A 378 -48.10 -1.91 31.51
CA VAL A 378 -47.63 -3.09 30.73
C VAL A 378 -48.80 -4.11 30.56
N PRO A 379 -48.64 -5.33 29.99
CA PRO A 379 -49.10 -5.75 28.65
C PRO A 379 -50.17 -6.88 28.67
N ALA A 380 -50.73 -7.27 27.51
CA ALA A 380 -51.30 -8.62 27.33
C ALA A 380 -51.49 -9.06 25.85
N ALA A 381 -50.90 -10.23 25.56
CA ALA A 381 -51.42 -11.43 24.88
C ALA A 381 -52.02 -11.44 23.44
N VAL A 382 -51.63 -12.52 22.75
CA VAL A 382 -51.96 -13.02 21.41
C VAL A 382 -53.31 -13.79 21.38
N PRO A 383 -53.86 -14.08 20.19
CA PRO A 383 -54.34 -15.44 19.95
C PRO A 383 -53.96 -16.05 18.57
N ALA A 384 -53.88 -17.39 18.55
CA ALA A 384 -53.73 -18.29 17.39
C ALA A 384 -55.10 -18.66 16.77
N VAL A 385 -55.21 -19.41 15.65
CA VAL A 385 -55.42 -20.88 15.65
C VAL A 385 -55.53 -21.50 14.22
N ASP A 386 -54.87 -22.66 14.05
CA ASP A 386 -55.08 -23.91 13.25
C ASP A 386 -55.42 -23.95 11.72
N GLY A 387 -55.00 -24.97 10.92
CA GLY A 387 -54.18 -26.16 11.16
C GLY A 387 -54.21 -27.25 10.03
N LYS A 388 -53.17 -28.13 10.05
CA LYS A 388 -53.07 -29.57 9.59
C LYS A 388 -53.06 -29.91 8.07
N LYS A 389 -52.32 -30.91 7.52
CA LYS A 389 -51.47 -32.03 8.04
C LYS A 389 -50.56 -32.67 6.93
N ALA A 390 -49.29 -32.88 7.28
CA ALA A 390 -48.24 -33.90 6.95
C ALA A 390 -48.22 -34.84 5.70
N LYS A 391 -47.02 -34.94 5.08
CA LYS A 391 -46.27 -36.18 4.73
C LYS A 391 -44.76 -35.86 4.57
N ALA A 392 -43.86 -36.73 5.04
CA ALA A 392 -42.38 -36.64 4.96
C ALA A 392 -41.80 -37.91 4.31
N PRO A 393 -40.48 -38.04 4.01
CA PRO A 393 -39.53 -37.08 3.42
C PRO A 393 -38.80 -37.68 2.17
N LYS A 394 -38.23 -36.84 1.30
CA LYS A 394 -37.10 -37.23 0.44
C LYS A 394 -36.20 -36.02 0.18
N ALA A 395 -34.90 -36.26 0.36
CA ALA A 395 -33.83 -35.28 0.51
C ALA A 395 -33.70 -34.31 -0.66
N GLU A 396 -33.64 -33.02 -0.34
CA GLU A 396 -33.26 -31.94 -1.24
C GLU A 396 -31.83 -31.50 -0.89
N LYS A 397 -30.96 -31.50 -1.89
CA LYS A 397 -29.53 -31.22 -1.76
C LYS A 397 -29.31 -29.81 -1.22
N ALA A 398 -28.61 -29.73 -0.11
CA ALA A 398 -28.02 -28.50 0.39
C ALA A 398 -27.16 -27.81 -0.69
N PRO A 399 -27.13 -26.47 -0.74
CA PRO A 399 -26.23 -25.74 -1.63
C PRO A 399 -24.79 -26.22 -1.41
N ALA A 400 -24.09 -26.53 -2.50
CA ALA A 400 -22.73 -27.02 -2.45
C ALA A 400 -21.82 -25.99 -1.74
N PRO A 401 -20.90 -26.46 -0.87
CA PRO A 401 -20.02 -25.58 -0.12
C PRO A 401 -19.12 -24.80 -1.07
N VAL A 402 -18.99 -23.50 -0.82
CA VAL A 402 -17.95 -22.66 -1.41
C VAL A 402 -16.62 -23.32 -1.06
N ALA A 403 -15.91 -23.83 -2.05
CA ALA A 403 -14.58 -24.38 -1.85
C ALA A 403 -13.67 -23.25 -1.37
N ASN A 404 -13.41 -23.21 -0.06
CA ASN A 404 -12.42 -22.34 0.57
C ASN A 404 -11.06 -22.61 -0.07
N GLU A 405 -10.54 -21.66 -0.85
CA GLU A 405 -9.08 -21.49 -0.90
C GLU A 405 -8.64 -21.28 0.55
N ALA A 406 -7.87 -22.22 1.10
CA ALA A 406 -7.45 -22.25 2.50
C ALA A 406 -7.08 -20.85 3.00
N SER A 407 -7.79 -20.39 4.04
CA SER A 407 -7.56 -19.10 4.68
C SER A 407 -6.06 -18.96 4.98
N LEU A 408 -5.41 -17.89 4.54
CA LEU A 408 -3.95 -17.73 4.68
C LEU A 408 -3.47 -17.91 6.14
N ILE A 409 -4.33 -17.63 7.13
CA ILE A 409 -4.06 -17.85 8.55
C ILE A 409 -3.86 -19.33 8.91
N SER A 410 -4.59 -20.24 8.24
CA SER A 410 -4.53 -21.68 8.51
C SER A 410 -3.19 -22.29 8.11
N LYS A 411 -2.38 -21.54 7.36
CA LYS A 411 -1.02 -21.92 6.97
C LYS A 411 0.00 -21.67 8.07
N LEU A 412 -0.30 -20.81 9.05
CA LEU A 412 0.60 -20.56 10.18
C LEU A 412 0.53 -21.71 11.17
N ASP A 413 1.68 -22.17 11.63
CA ASP A 413 1.78 -23.22 12.65
C ASP A 413 2.07 -22.58 14.00
N MET A 414 1.00 -22.17 14.69
CA MET A 414 1.08 -21.54 16.01
C MET A 414 0.72 -22.57 17.08
N VAL A 415 1.62 -22.73 18.05
CA VAL A 415 1.48 -23.70 19.13
C VAL A 415 1.79 -23.07 20.48
N VAL A 416 1.31 -23.72 21.53
CA VAL A 416 1.75 -23.43 22.89
C VAL A 416 3.17 -23.98 23.08
N GLY A 417 4.06 -23.17 23.63
CA GLY A 417 5.43 -23.57 23.99
C GLY A 417 5.74 -23.32 25.46
N LYS A 418 6.68 -24.07 26.04
CA LYS A 418 7.19 -23.86 27.39
C LYS A 418 8.68 -23.57 27.35
N ILE A 419 9.09 -22.44 27.90
CA ILE A 419 10.51 -22.06 27.99
C ILE A 419 11.17 -22.92 29.07
N LEU A 420 12.16 -23.73 28.68
CA LEU A 420 12.87 -24.64 29.59
C LEU A 420 14.12 -24.01 30.19
N SER A 421 14.85 -23.21 29.40
CA SER A 421 16.04 -22.49 29.85
C SER A 421 16.27 -21.26 28.99
N VAL A 422 16.87 -20.23 29.58
CA VAL A 422 17.21 -18.97 28.91
C VAL A 422 18.67 -18.65 29.15
N LYS A 423 19.39 -18.23 28.10
CA LYS A 423 20.76 -17.74 28.21
C LYS A 423 20.89 -16.44 27.44
N ARG A 424 21.75 -15.54 27.89
CA ARG A 424 22.15 -14.38 27.06
C ARG A 424 22.90 -14.85 25.82
N HIS A 425 22.63 -14.20 24.70
CA HIS A 425 23.35 -14.48 23.46
C HIS A 425 24.83 -14.09 23.62
N PRO A 426 25.79 -14.97 23.26
CA PRO A 426 27.22 -14.74 23.49
C PRO A 426 27.75 -13.48 22.79
N ASP A 427 27.24 -13.21 21.59
CA ASP A 427 27.68 -12.09 20.74
C ASP A 427 26.66 -10.94 20.62
N ALA A 428 25.65 -10.87 21.52
CA ALA A 428 24.62 -9.83 21.44
C ALA A 428 23.92 -9.50 22.77
N ASP A 429 24.13 -8.28 23.28
CA ASP A 429 23.57 -7.83 24.59
C ASP A 429 22.05 -7.64 24.63
N SER A 430 21.39 -7.69 23.47
CA SER A 430 19.95 -7.46 23.34
C SER A 430 19.15 -8.72 23.04
N LEU A 431 19.81 -9.88 22.96
CA LEU A 431 19.20 -11.14 22.57
C LEU A 431 19.33 -12.21 23.66
N TYR A 432 18.27 -13.00 23.82
CA TYR A 432 18.29 -14.27 24.53
C TYR A 432 18.37 -15.43 23.55
N VAL A 433 18.90 -16.56 24.03
CA VAL A 433 18.86 -17.87 23.40
C VAL A 433 18.06 -18.78 24.33
N GLU A 434 16.84 -19.13 23.94
CA GLU A 434 15.91 -19.95 24.70
C GLU A 434 15.84 -21.37 24.16
N GLN A 435 15.71 -22.35 25.06
CA GLN A 435 15.29 -23.70 24.71
C GLN A 435 13.80 -23.84 25.01
N ILE A 436 12.98 -23.97 23.96
CA ILE A 436 11.51 -23.96 24.08
C ILE A 436 10.95 -25.31 23.67
N ASP A 437 10.26 -25.97 24.60
CA ASP A 437 9.47 -27.16 24.31
C ASP A 437 8.20 -26.75 23.56
N VAL A 438 8.02 -27.28 22.35
CA VAL A 438 6.86 -27.02 21.48
C VAL A 438 6.07 -28.31 21.20
N GLY A 439 6.23 -29.33 22.04
CA GLY A 439 5.59 -30.65 21.88
C GLY A 439 6.26 -31.53 20.83
N GLU A 440 7.54 -31.30 20.54
CA GLU A 440 8.38 -32.10 19.63
C GLU A 440 9.38 -32.95 20.44
N GLU A 441 10.02 -33.95 19.81
CA GLU A 441 10.97 -34.85 20.49
C GLU A 441 12.12 -34.11 21.18
N LYS A 442 12.51 -32.96 20.62
CA LYS A 442 13.56 -32.08 21.15
C LYS A 442 13.06 -30.64 21.25
N PRO A 443 13.42 -29.90 22.31
CA PRO A 443 13.19 -28.47 22.38
C PRO A 443 13.82 -27.74 21.20
N ARG A 444 13.21 -26.64 20.79
CA ARG A 444 13.75 -25.77 19.75
C ARG A 444 14.60 -24.68 20.37
N GLU A 445 15.73 -24.40 19.73
CA GLU A 445 16.52 -23.22 20.01
C GLU A 445 15.87 -22.01 19.34
N VAL A 446 15.53 -21.02 20.16
CA VAL A 446 14.88 -19.79 19.73
C VAL A 446 15.76 -18.63 20.19
N VAL A 447 15.84 -17.59 19.38
CA VAL A 447 16.54 -16.36 19.74
C VAL A 447 15.51 -15.24 19.76
N SER A 448 15.45 -14.48 20.85
CA SER A 448 14.47 -13.42 21.03
C SER A 448 15.10 -12.09 21.45
N GLY A 449 14.46 -10.98 21.09
CA GLY A 449 14.89 -9.62 21.46
C GLY A 449 14.35 -9.13 22.80
N LEU A 450 14.13 -10.03 23.77
CA LEU A 450 13.37 -9.71 25.00
C LEU A 450 14.20 -9.13 26.14
N VAL A 451 15.53 -9.07 26.02
CA VAL A 451 16.45 -8.61 27.10
C VAL A 451 16.12 -7.21 27.63
N LYS A 452 15.60 -6.31 26.78
CA LYS A 452 15.22 -4.94 27.20
C LYS A 452 13.90 -4.87 27.95
N PHE A 453 13.10 -5.92 27.93
CA PHE A 453 11.72 -5.91 28.39
C PHE A 453 11.48 -6.84 29.59
N MET A 454 12.21 -7.95 29.68
CA MET A 454 11.99 -8.99 30.69
C MET A 454 13.32 -9.58 31.14
N LYS A 455 13.39 -10.04 32.39
CA LYS A 455 14.58 -10.70 32.96
C LYS A 455 14.54 -12.21 32.78
N GLU A 456 15.70 -12.87 32.78
CA GLU A 456 15.84 -14.32 32.54
C GLU A 456 14.91 -15.15 33.44
N GLU A 457 14.79 -14.77 34.71
CA GLU A 457 13.98 -15.46 35.72
C GLU A 457 12.47 -15.31 35.46
N GLU A 458 12.06 -14.32 34.68
CA GLU A 458 10.66 -14.07 34.31
C GLU A 458 10.24 -14.87 33.07
N LEU A 459 11.21 -15.30 32.25
CA LEU A 459 11.01 -16.11 31.05
C LEU A 459 11.02 -17.61 31.37
N GLU A 460 11.96 -18.07 32.21
CA GLU A 460 12.11 -19.50 32.49
C GLU A 460 10.84 -20.11 33.09
N GLY A 461 10.42 -21.26 32.55
CA GLY A 461 9.22 -21.97 32.97
C GLY A 461 7.90 -21.39 32.47
N ARG A 462 7.90 -20.25 31.76
CA ARG A 462 6.67 -19.66 31.20
C ARG A 462 6.11 -20.50 30.05
N THR A 463 4.77 -20.58 30.04
CA THR A 463 3.99 -21.10 28.92
C THR A 463 3.55 -19.94 28.04
N ILE A 464 3.87 -20.00 26.75
CA ILE A 464 3.76 -18.90 25.79
C ILE A 464 3.21 -19.41 24.44
N LEU A 465 2.92 -18.51 23.50
CA LEU A 465 2.67 -18.86 22.10
C LEU A 465 3.93 -18.75 21.24
N VAL A 466 4.10 -19.72 20.34
CA VAL A 466 5.25 -19.82 19.44
C VAL A 466 4.77 -20.06 18.02
N LEU A 467 5.32 -19.34 17.04
CA LEU A 467 5.14 -19.61 15.63
C LEU A 467 6.32 -20.45 15.12
N LYS A 468 6.05 -21.69 14.72
CA LYS A 468 7.10 -22.71 14.50
C LYS A 468 7.43 -23.03 13.05
N ASN A 469 6.64 -22.59 12.08
CA ASN A 469 6.87 -22.92 10.66
C ASN A 469 7.50 -21.77 9.86
N LEU A 470 8.09 -20.77 10.50
CA LEU A 470 8.95 -19.80 9.81
C LEU A 470 10.27 -20.45 9.37
N LYS A 471 10.88 -19.93 8.30
CA LYS A 471 12.23 -20.35 7.91
C LYS A 471 13.21 -19.93 9.02
N PRO A 472 14.11 -20.83 9.47
CA PRO A 472 15.09 -20.48 10.51
C PRO A 472 15.90 -19.24 10.14
N ALA A 473 16.01 -18.31 11.09
CA ALA A 473 16.71 -17.04 10.93
C ALA A 473 18.01 -17.06 11.72
N SER A 474 19.12 -16.63 11.12
CA SER A 474 20.38 -16.47 11.84
C SER A 474 20.46 -15.07 12.42
N MET A 475 20.65 -14.99 13.74
CA MET A 475 20.82 -13.75 14.48
C MET A 475 22.17 -13.80 15.17
N ARG A 476 23.12 -13.01 14.66
CA ARG A 476 24.50 -12.92 15.19
C ARG A 476 25.20 -14.29 15.30
N GLY A 477 24.95 -15.19 14.37
CA GLY A 477 25.61 -16.50 14.28
C GLY A 477 24.81 -17.67 14.86
N VAL A 478 23.85 -17.41 15.75
CA VAL A 478 22.95 -18.44 16.30
C VAL A 478 21.68 -18.54 15.44
N LYS A 479 21.15 -19.75 15.24
CA LYS A 479 19.95 -19.98 14.42
C LYS A 479 18.72 -20.07 15.31
N SER A 480 17.73 -19.21 15.06
CA SER A 480 16.40 -19.33 15.67
C SER A 480 15.50 -20.22 14.82
N PHE A 481 14.95 -21.28 15.41
CA PHE A 481 14.08 -22.26 14.75
C PHE A 481 12.59 -22.03 14.98
N ALA A 482 12.23 -20.97 15.70
CA ALA A 482 10.86 -20.49 15.86
C ALA A 482 10.86 -19.00 16.22
N MET A 483 9.67 -18.45 16.45
CA MET A 483 9.49 -17.07 16.91
C MET A 483 8.53 -17.04 18.09
N VAL A 484 8.93 -16.38 19.17
CA VAL A 484 8.08 -16.14 20.35
C VAL A 484 7.10 -15.03 20.02
N MET A 485 5.80 -15.26 20.28
CA MET A 485 4.75 -14.29 20.02
C MET A 485 4.47 -13.43 21.25
N CYS A 486 4.59 -12.12 21.11
CA CYS A 486 4.34 -11.18 22.20
C CYS A 486 3.39 -10.06 21.77
N ALA A 487 2.59 -9.57 22.71
CA ALA A 487 1.90 -8.29 22.58
C ALA A 487 2.88 -7.16 22.90
N SER A 488 2.87 -6.11 22.09
CA SER A 488 3.68 -4.91 22.29
C SER A 488 2.80 -3.68 22.25
N ASP A 489 3.01 -2.77 23.20
CA ASP A 489 2.42 -1.43 23.13
C ASP A 489 2.90 -0.67 21.89
N ALA A 490 2.20 0.43 21.57
CA ALA A 490 2.46 1.23 20.38
C ALA A 490 3.86 1.87 20.37
N GLU A 491 4.37 2.25 21.55
CA GLU A 491 5.70 2.86 21.71
C GLU A 491 6.83 1.82 21.76
N HIS A 492 6.49 0.53 21.80
CA HIS A 492 7.41 -0.59 22.00
C HIS A 492 8.27 -0.42 23.26
N THR A 493 7.67 0.11 24.32
CA THR A 493 8.28 0.26 25.64
C THR A 493 7.90 -0.88 26.57
N LYS A 494 6.74 -1.50 26.33
CA LYS A 494 6.23 -2.64 27.09
C LYS A 494 5.88 -3.79 26.17
N VAL A 495 6.43 -4.95 26.48
CA VAL A 495 6.18 -6.21 25.78
C VAL A 495 5.67 -7.22 26.80
N GLU A 496 4.62 -7.95 26.46
CA GLU A 496 4.02 -8.99 27.29
C GLU A 496 3.81 -10.27 26.47
N PHE A 497 3.92 -11.42 27.12
CA PHE A 497 3.61 -12.68 26.47
C PHE A 497 2.12 -12.80 26.12
N LEU A 498 1.85 -13.57 25.08
CA LEU A 498 0.54 -14.18 24.88
C LEU A 498 0.42 -15.41 25.80
N ILE A 499 -0.53 -15.31 26.74
CA ILE A 499 -0.80 -16.28 27.80
C ILE A 499 -1.91 -17.22 27.31
N PRO A 500 -1.60 -18.50 27.03
CA PRO A 500 -2.62 -19.48 26.71
C PRO A 500 -3.46 -19.83 27.95
N PRO A 501 -4.68 -20.38 27.77
CA PRO A 501 -5.55 -20.79 28.88
C PRO A 501 -4.86 -21.74 29.87
N GLU A 502 -5.27 -21.70 31.12
CA GLU A 502 -4.74 -22.58 32.18
C GLU A 502 -4.87 -24.06 31.79
N GLY A 503 -3.82 -24.83 32.06
CA GLY A 503 -3.73 -26.25 31.71
C GLY A 503 -3.34 -26.54 30.24
N SER A 504 -3.03 -25.52 29.43
CA SER A 504 -2.46 -25.74 28.09
C SER A 504 -1.09 -26.40 28.17
N LEU A 505 -0.84 -27.36 27.28
CA LEU A 505 0.40 -28.15 27.24
C LEU A 505 1.28 -27.74 26.05
N PRO A 506 2.60 -27.91 26.13
CA PRO A 506 3.49 -27.74 24.98
C PRO A 506 3.00 -28.55 23.76
N GLY A 507 2.87 -27.89 22.62
CA GLY A 507 2.36 -28.47 21.37
C GLY A 507 0.86 -28.30 21.14
N ASP A 508 0.09 -27.79 22.11
CA ASP A 508 -1.33 -27.50 21.88
C ASP A 508 -1.48 -26.51 20.71
N LYS A 509 -2.27 -26.91 19.71
CA LYS A 509 -2.49 -26.12 18.49
C LYS A 509 -3.33 -24.88 18.78
N VAL A 510 -2.92 -23.76 18.19
CA VAL A 510 -3.71 -22.53 18.15
C VAL A 510 -4.47 -22.46 16.83
N TYR A 511 -5.79 -22.30 16.90
CA TYR A 511 -6.67 -22.25 15.73
C TYR A 511 -7.56 -21.01 15.77
N PHE A 512 -8.17 -20.74 14.61
CA PHE A 512 -9.05 -19.61 14.37
C PHE A 512 -10.38 -20.14 13.85
N GLU A 513 -11.47 -19.91 14.60
CA GLU A 513 -12.81 -20.39 14.25
C GLU A 513 -13.22 -19.89 12.86
N GLY A 514 -13.76 -20.80 12.02
CA GLY A 514 -14.13 -20.48 10.63
C GLY A 514 -12.98 -20.48 9.63
N HIS A 515 -11.73 -20.72 10.07
CA HIS A 515 -10.54 -20.75 9.24
C HIS A 515 -9.73 -22.03 9.45
N GLU A 516 -10.42 -23.17 9.40
CA GLU A 516 -9.83 -24.49 9.54
C GLU A 516 -8.93 -24.84 8.35
N GLY A 517 -7.80 -25.47 8.64
CA GLY A 517 -6.85 -25.95 7.64
C GLY A 517 -5.58 -26.51 8.28
N GLU A 518 -4.78 -27.20 7.49
CA GLU A 518 -3.49 -27.73 7.94
C GLU A 518 -2.36 -26.69 7.73
N PRO A 519 -1.54 -26.43 8.76
CA PRO A 519 -0.38 -25.55 8.64
C PRO A 519 0.61 -26.05 7.59
N GLU A 520 1.30 -25.13 6.89
CA GLU A 520 2.41 -25.52 6.02
C GLU A 520 3.59 -25.98 6.88
N ALA A 521 4.28 -27.07 6.51
CA ALA A 521 5.43 -27.57 7.27
C ALA A 521 6.54 -26.52 7.45
N GLN A 522 6.74 -25.68 6.42
CA GLN A 522 7.60 -24.51 6.49
C GLN A 522 7.12 -23.45 5.49
N LEU A 523 6.89 -22.24 5.97
CA LEU A 523 6.44 -21.10 5.18
C LEU A 523 7.52 -20.65 4.20
N ASN A 524 7.10 -20.30 2.98
CA ASN A 524 7.98 -19.71 1.99
C ASN A 524 8.16 -18.20 2.26
N PRO A 525 9.38 -17.71 2.58
CA PRO A 525 9.62 -16.30 2.89
C PRO A 525 9.25 -15.35 1.74
N LYS A 526 9.26 -15.82 0.48
CA LYS A 526 8.88 -15.01 -0.68
C LYS A 526 7.38 -14.70 -0.72
N LYS A 527 6.54 -15.53 -0.08
CA LYS A 527 5.08 -15.32 -0.01
C LYS A 527 4.68 -14.34 1.10
N LYS A 528 5.58 -14.04 2.05
CA LYS A 528 5.36 -13.09 3.16
C LYS A 528 4.04 -13.33 3.92
N VAL A 529 3.72 -14.60 4.21
CA VAL A 529 2.42 -15.00 4.76
C VAL A 529 2.20 -14.40 6.15
N PHE A 530 3.17 -14.57 7.05
CA PHE A 530 3.08 -14.00 8.40
C PHE A 530 3.04 -12.47 8.36
N GLU A 531 3.89 -11.83 7.56
CA GLU A 531 3.96 -10.37 7.44
C GLU A 531 2.70 -9.76 6.80
N THR A 532 1.92 -10.55 6.06
CA THR A 532 0.61 -10.14 5.53
C THR A 532 -0.46 -10.18 6.60
N LEU A 533 -0.39 -11.11 7.55
CA LEU A 533 -1.40 -11.35 8.59
C LEU A 533 -1.13 -10.60 9.90
N GLN A 534 0.15 -10.44 10.26
CA GLN A 534 0.61 -9.82 11.51
C GLN A 534 0.02 -8.42 11.78
N PRO A 535 -0.19 -7.54 10.79
CA PRO A 535 -0.81 -6.23 11.04
C PRO A 535 -2.21 -6.32 11.64
N ASP A 536 -2.92 -7.42 11.40
CA ASP A 536 -4.27 -7.67 11.92
C ASP A 536 -4.24 -8.44 13.24
N PHE A 537 -3.07 -8.77 13.79
CA PHE A 537 -2.92 -9.41 15.11
C PHE A 537 -2.89 -8.34 16.20
N THR A 538 -3.96 -8.27 16.98
CA THR A 538 -4.13 -7.26 18.03
C THR A 538 -4.73 -7.86 19.30
N THR A 539 -4.73 -7.12 20.41
CA THR A 539 -5.46 -7.49 21.63
C THR A 539 -6.73 -6.66 21.80
N THR A 540 -7.80 -7.25 22.31
CA THR A 540 -9.08 -6.54 22.56
C THR A 540 -9.09 -5.86 23.93
N SER A 541 -10.17 -5.12 24.23
CA SER A 541 -10.45 -4.57 25.57
C SER A 541 -10.52 -5.62 26.68
N ASP A 542 -10.91 -6.85 26.33
CA ASP A 542 -10.96 -7.99 27.25
C ASP A 542 -9.62 -8.75 27.34
N LEU A 543 -8.55 -8.12 26.82
CA LEU A 543 -7.18 -8.65 26.75
C LEU A 543 -7.06 -9.92 25.90
N VAL A 544 -8.05 -10.22 25.04
CA VAL A 544 -8.03 -11.40 24.17
C VAL A 544 -7.20 -11.11 22.93
N ALA A 545 -6.27 -12.01 22.60
CA ALA A 545 -5.55 -11.94 21.33
C ALA A 545 -6.52 -12.28 20.19
N VAL A 546 -6.54 -11.46 19.14
CA VAL A 546 -7.40 -11.62 17.96
C VAL A 546 -6.64 -11.35 16.67
N TRP A 547 -6.99 -12.09 15.62
CA TRP A 547 -6.64 -11.79 14.24
C TRP A 547 -7.89 -11.29 13.50
N ASN A 548 -7.90 -10.03 13.07
CA ASN A 548 -9.06 -9.41 12.41
C ASN A 548 -10.38 -9.63 13.18
N GLY A 549 -10.33 -9.52 14.52
CA GLY A 549 -11.46 -9.79 15.42
C GLY A 549 -11.73 -11.26 15.75
N VAL A 550 -11.09 -12.22 15.07
CA VAL A 550 -11.20 -13.66 15.37
C VAL A 550 -10.23 -14.06 16.48
N PRO A 551 -10.69 -14.59 17.63
CA PRO A 551 -9.81 -14.96 18.73
C PRO A 551 -8.80 -16.06 18.40
N PHE A 552 -7.59 -15.92 18.95
CA PHE A 552 -6.63 -17.02 19.04
C PHE A 552 -7.17 -18.02 20.06
N ARG A 553 -7.42 -19.27 19.64
CA ARG A 553 -8.00 -20.30 20.51
C ARG A 553 -7.12 -21.52 20.61
N THR A 554 -7.09 -22.12 21.80
CA THR A 554 -6.66 -23.50 22.01
C THR A 554 -7.89 -24.35 22.29
N ALA A 555 -7.72 -25.68 22.42
CA ALA A 555 -8.81 -26.57 22.83
C ALA A 555 -9.40 -26.19 24.21
N ARG A 556 -8.69 -25.40 25.02
CA ARG A 556 -9.04 -25.05 26.40
C ARG A 556 -9.59 -23.64 26.56
N GLY A 557 -9.59 -22.82 25.51
CA GLY A 557 -10.13 -21.46 25.57
C GLY A 557 -9.38 -20.45 24.72
N VAL A 558 -9.60 -19.18 25.01
CA VAL A 558 -8.99 -18.05 24.30
C VAL A 558 -7.63 -17.66 24.88
N VAL A 559 -6.70 -17.30 24.01
CA VAL A 559 -5.39 -16.76 24.41
C VAL A 559 -5.54 -15.29 24.78
N LYS A 560 -4.89 -14.88 25.88
CA LYS A 560 -4.95 -13.52 26.41
C LYS A 560 -3.58 -12.89 26.54
N THR A 561 -3.52 -11.59 26.79
CA THR A 561 -2.32 -10.89 27.26
C THR A 561 -2.52 -10.46 28.72
N GLY A 562 -1.46 -9.95 29.36
CA GLY A 562 -1.49 -9.59 30.78
C GLY A 562 -2.30 -8.32 31.06
N SER A 563 -2.01 -7.24 30.33
CA SER A 563 -2.61 -5.93 30.54
C SER A 563 -2.67 -5.03 29.30
N LEU A 564 -2.03 -5.42 28.19
CA LEU A 564 -1.97 -4.60 26.99
C LEU A 564 -3.26 -4.66 26.17
N VAL A 565 -4.04 -3.56 26.13
CA VAL A 565 -5.25 -3.41 25.29
C VAL A 565 -4.89 -2.78 23.95
N GLY A 566 -5.41 -3.31 22.85
CA GLY A 566 -5.17 -2.76 21.51
C GLY A 566 -3.72 -2.90 21.03
N ALA A 567 -2.92 -3.74 21.68
CA ALA A 567 -1.52 -3.91 21.38
C ALA A 567 -1.31 -4.74 20.12
N SER A 568 -0.25 -4.42 19.37
CA SER A 568 0.15 -5.21 18.20
C SER A 568 0.86 -6.47 18.67
N ILE A 569 0.48 -7.61 18.11
CA ILE A 569 1.09 -8.89 18.41
C ILE A 569 2.13 -9.20 17.31
N LYS A 570 3.37 -9.50 17.70
CA LYS A 570 4.47 -9.75 16.77
C LYS A 570 5.45 -10.78 17.30
#